data_AF-A0A9P7UD61-F1
#
_entry.id   AF-A0A9P7UD61-F1
#
_cell.length_a   1.000
_cell.length_b   1.000
_cell.length_c   1.000
_cell.angle_alpha   90.00
_cell.angle_beta   90.00
_cell.angle_gamma   90.00
#
_symmetry.space_group_name_H-M   'P 1'
#
loop_
_entity.id
_entity.type
_entity.pdbx_description
1 polymer ?
#
loop_
_entity_poly.entity_id
_entity_poly.type
_entity_poly.pdbx_seq_one_letter_code
_entity_poly.pdbx_strand_id
1 'polypeptide(L)'
;HDKKNLYGAAMKKWASFAVKSPSEIVHEASHDMTHDPNAALSTTNTRAIFLLAAQKPPYAVYCNPFYKHASHGNIFSVSSSGALETNVQNYPYDPNTGIHGMVFDPTETYLYSADLTANKLWVHKKTSPDSPELELVGSVDAPDPGDHPRWVAIHPTGRYLYALMEAGNRLCEYVVDPATRLPVYTHRSFPLIPPGIPGATTKMYRSDVCTLSHSGKYLFATARSNSFDVTGYIAAFKLDDSGHIERQICLNPTPTSGGHSNAVSPCDWSDEWIAITDDQEGWIEIYRWQDEFLGRVARLRIPEPGFGMNAIWYD
;
A
#
# COMPACT_ATOMS: atom_id res chain seq x y z
N HIS A 1 13.20 8.21 10.82
CA HIS A 1 12.75 8.87 9.59
C HIS A 1 12.07 10.17 9.98
N ASP A 2 12.75 11.30 9.83
CA ASP A 2 12.26 12.61 10.31
C ASP A 2 11.26 13.26 9.35
N LYS A 3 10.70 12.48 8.40
CA LYS A 3 9.79 12.94 7.34
C LYS A 3 10.24 14.19 6.59
N LYS A 4 11.56 14.37 6.48
CA LYS A 4 12.20 15.46 5.73
C LYS A 4 12.04 15.33 4.22
N ASN A 5 11.59 14.17 3.74
CA ASN A 5 11.41 13.89 2.32
C ASN A 5 10.07 13.19 2.06
N LEU A 6 9.45 13.55 0.94
CA LEU A 6 8.33 12.85 0.34
C LEU A 6 8.77 12.25 -0.98
N TYR A 7 8.17 11.11 -1.32
CA TYR A 7 8.38 10.46 -2.60
C TYR A 7 7.02 10.28 -3.27
N GLY A 8 6.96 10.56 -4.57
CA GLY A 8 5.73 10.53 -5.34
C GLY A 8 5.87 9.71 -6.62
N ALA A 9 4.78 9.03 -6.97
CA ALA A 9 4.58 8.46 -8.30
C ALA A 9 3.78 9.46 -9.15
N ALA A 10 4.28 9.78 -10.33
CA ALA A 10 3.59 10.56 -11.35
C ALA A 10 3.45 9.73 -12.63
N MET A 11 2.62 10.16 -13.58
CA MET A 11 2.20 9.34 -14.74
C MET A 11 3.32 8.53 -15.44
N LYS A 12 4.58 9.01 -15.44
CA LYS A 12 5.75 8.28 -15.97
C LYS A 12 7.02 8.40 -15.12
N LYS A 13 6.93 8.98 -13.93
CA LYS A 13 8.11 9.44 -13.18
C LYS A 13 8.02 9.11 -11.70
N TRP A 14 9.19 8.90 -11.13
CA TRP A 14 9.44 8.86 -9.69
C TRP A 14 9.97 10.22 -9.26
N ALA A 15 9.40 10.82 -8.22
CA ALA A 15 9.80 12.14 -7.76
C ALA A 15 10.14 12.13 -6.26
N SER A 16 11.08 12.98 -5.86
CA SER A 16 11.34 13.32 -4.45
C SER A 16 11.11 14.80 -4.20
N PHE A 17 10.70 15.10 -2.98
CA PHE A 17 10.44 16.44 -2.51
C PHE A 17 11.01 16.60 -1.10
N ALA A 18 11.74 17.68 -0.85
CA ALA A 18 12.12 18.08 0.50
C ALA A 18 10.93 18.72 1.21
N VAL A 19 10.67 18.31 2.45
CA VAL A 19 9.71 18.95 3.36
C VAL A 19 10.48 19.90 4.26
N LYS A 20 10.37 21.20 3.99
CA LYS A 20 10.98 22.25 4.84
C LYS A 20 10.04 22.66 5.97
N SER A 21 8.73 22.66 5.70
CA SER A 21 7.65 22.87 6.67
C SER A 21 6.34 22.29 6.12
N PRO A 22 5.25 22.22 6.91
CA PRO A 22 3.94 21.78 6.42
C PRO A 22 3.41 22.58 5.21
N SER A 23 3.87 23.82 5.03
CA SER A 23 3.49 24.71 3.92
C SER A 23 4.55 24.86 2.84
N GLU A 24 5.73 24.22 3.00
CA GLU A 24 6.86 24.36 2.08
C GLU A 24 7.41 22.97 1.71
N ILE A 25 6.89 22.46 0.60
CA ILE A 25 7.31 21.20 -0.03
C ILE A 25 8.00 21.56 -1.35
N VAL A 26 9.28 21.23 -1.47
CA VAL A 26 10.13 21.62 -2.60
C VAL A 26 10.47 20.41 -3.43
N HIS A 27 10.12 20.42 -4.71
CA HIS A 27 10.56 19.38 -5.66
C HIS A 27 12.08 19.37 -5.78
N GLU A 28 12.70 18.20 -5.65
CA GLU A 28 14.16 18.05 -5.74
C GLU A 28 14.60 17.26 -6.97
N ALA A 29 13.92 16.15 -7.27
CA ALA A 29 14.31 15.28 -8.37
C ALA A 29 13.11 14.60 -9.02
N SER A 30 13.24 14.29 -10.31
CA SER A 30 12.34 13.41 -11.03
C SER A 30 13.10 12.51 -11.98
N HIS A 31 12.80 11.22 -11.93
CA HIS A 31 13.42 10.19 -12.75
C HIS A 31 12.38 9.46 -13.57
N ASP A 32 12.68 9.19 -14.83
CA ASP A 32 11.84 8.37 -15.69
C ASP A 32 11.88 6.90 -15.26
N MET A 33 10.87 6.14 -15.66
CA MET A 33 10.89 4.69 -15.52
C MET A 33 11.84 4.07 -16.54
N THR A 34 12.97 3.54 -16.09
CA THR A 34 14.07 3.07 -16.97
C THR A 34 14.20 1.54 -17.09
N HIS A 35 13.26 0.78 -16.54
CA HIS A 35 13.29 -0.70 -16.60
C HIS A 35 12.94 -1.30 -17.96
N ASP A 36 12.13 -0.61 -18.76
CA ASP A 36 11.76 -1.04 -20.12
C ASP A 36 11.83 0.18 -21.07
N PRO A 37 12.42 0.04 -22.27
CA PRO A 37 12.57 1.14 -23.21
C PRO A 37 11.23 1.78 -23.65
N ASN A 38 10.12 1.05 -23.55
CA ASN A 38 8.79 1.53 -23.91
C ASN A 38 8.01 2.11 -22.71
N ALA A 39 8.46 1.90 -21.47
CA ALA A 39 7.73 2.31 -20.27
C ALA A 39 7.53 3.83 -20.21
N ALA A 40 8.56 4.59 -20.59
CA ALA A 40 8.53 6.06 -20.59
C ALA A 40 7.81 6.67 -21.80
N LEU A 41 7.47 5.90 -22.83
CA LEU A 41 6.76 6.42 -24.01
C LEU A 41 5.36 6.90 -23.63
N SER A 42 4.98 8.06 -24.15
CA SER A 42 3.64 8.66 -23.95
C SER A 42 2.51 7.82 -24.57
N THR A 43 2.82 7.00 -25.58
CA THR A 43 1.89 6.10 -26.26
C THR A 43 1.64 4.80 -25.51
N THR A 44 2.50 4.46 -24.55
CA THR A 44 2.40 3.22 -23.77
C THR A 44 1.60 3.48 -22.50
N ASN A 45 0.62 2.62 -22.20
CA ASN A 45 -0.08 2.66 -20.92
C ASN A 45 0.74 1.94 -19.82
N THR A 46 1.85 2.54 -19.43
CA THR A 46 2.64 2.21 -18.22
C THR A 46 2.51 3.36 -17.24
N ARG A 47 2.39 3.10 -15.94
CA ARG A 47 2.33 4.15 -14.93
C ARG A 47 3.23 3.83 -13.76
N ALA A 48 3.85 4.84 -13.16
CA ALA A 48 4.31 4.72 -11.79
C ALA A 48 3.08 4.64 -10.88
N ILE A 49 2.93 3.61 -10.06
CA ILE A 49 1.73 3.43 -9.22
C ILE A 49 2.04 3.42 -7.73
N PHE A 50 3.12 2.76 -7.33
CA PHE A 50 3.43 2.53 -5.93
C PHE A 50 4.93 2.66 -5.70
N LEU A 51 5.29 3.22 -4.56
CA LEU A 51 6.66 3.26 -4.07
C LEU A 51 6.68 3.07 -2.56
N LEU A 52 7.80 2.57 -2.06
CA LEU A 52 8.07 2.37 -0.64
C LEU A 52 9.47 2.89 -0.32
N ALA A 53 9.57 3.84 0.62
CA ALA A 53 10.85 4.31 1.13
C ALA A 53 11.31 3.42 2.28
N ALA A 54 12.57 2.95 2.22
CA ALA A 54 13.20 2.28 3.35
C ALA A 54 13.38 3.25 4.52
N GLN A 55 13.12 2.76 5.72
CA GLN A 55 13.28 3.47 6.98
C GLN A 55 14.62 3.16 7.65
N LYS A 56 15.39 2.19 7.14
CA LYS A 56 16.71 1.80 7.62
C LYS A 56 17.78 1.95 6.52
N PRO A 57 19.05 2.19 6.91
CA PRO A 57 20.17 2.15 5.98
C PRO A 57 20.29 0.79 5.25
N PRO A 58 20.83 0.77 4.01
CA PRO A 58 21.06 1.91 3.15
C PRO A 58 19.70 2.46 2.66
N TYR A 59 19.45 3.75 2.92
CA TYR A 59 18.19 4.38 2.54
C TYR A 59 18.03 4.31 1.02
N ALA A 60 16.87 3.86 0.58
CA ALA A 60 16.51 3.72 -0.83
C ALA A 60 15.00 3.77 -0.99
N VAL A 61 14.55 3.96 -2.23
CA VAL A 61 13.12 3.96 -2.59
C VAL A 61 12.87 2.86 -3.60
N TYR A 62 11.91 2.00 -3.27
CA TYR A 62 11.52 0.83 -4.03
C TYR A 62 10.25 1.15 -4.79
N CYS A 63 10.35 1.25 -6.11
CA CYS A 63 9.32 1.79 -6.98
C CYS A 63 8.76 0.71 -7.89
N ASN A 64 7.45 0.70 -8.13
CA ASN A 64 6.79 -0.29 -8.99
C ASN A 64 5.93 0.37 -10.08
N PRO A 65 6.34 0.20 -11.34
CA PRO A 65 5.50 0.45 -12.49
C PRO A 65 4.26 -0.48 -12.52
N PHE A 66 3.24 -0.08 -13.27
CA PHE A 66 1.99 -0.81 -13.43
C PHE A 66 1.47 -0.73 -14.87
N TYR A 67 0.51 -1.61 -15.19
CA TYR A 67 -0.06 -1.84 -16.51
C TYR A 67 0.93 -2.45 -17.52
N LYS A 68 1.05 -1.89 -18.73
CA LYS A 68 1.90 -2.47 -19.79
C LYS A 68 3.36 -2.23 -19.47
N HIS A 69 4.23 -3.17 -19.82
CA HIS A 69 5.68 -3.05 -19.58
C HIS A 69 6.04 -2.78 -18.12
N ALA A 70 5.31 -3.35 -17.16
CA ALA A 70 5.64 -3.21 -15.74
C ALA A 70 6.82 -4.13 -15.38
N SER A 71 6.60 -5.45 -15.32
CA SER A 71 7.56 -6.58 -15.29
C SER A 71 8.78 -6.55 -14.33
N HIS A 72 9.11 -5.43 -13.73
CA HIS A 72 10.28 -5.16 -12.89
C HIS A 72 9.89 -4.15 -11.81
N GLY A 73 10.58 -4.20 -10.67
CA GLY A 73 10.67 -3.05 -9.76
C GLY A 73 11.92 -2.23 -10.05
N ASN A 74 11.91 -0.95 -9.68
CA ASN A 74 13.09 -0.07 -9.68
C ASN A 74 13.52 0.19 -8.24
N ILE A 75 14.83 0.30 -8.01
CA ILE A 75 15.39 0.72 -6.72
C ILE A 75 16.20 1.96 -6.98
N PHE A 76 15.85 3.05 -6.30
CA PHE A 76 16.59 4.29 -6.35
C PHE A 76 17.37 4.49 -5.06
N SER A 77 18.68 4.76 -5.17
CA SER A 77 19.44 5.36 -4.08
C SER A 77 18.92 6.76 -3.78
N VAL A 78 19.23 7.25 -2.59
CA VAL A 78 18.96 8.64 -2.21
C VAL A 78 20.24 9.36 -1.83
N SER A 79 20.28 10.66 -2.10
CA SER A 79 21.37 11.54 -1.67
C SER A 79 21.40 11.68 -0.14
N SER A 80 22.41 12.38 0.38
CA SER A 80 22.46 12.72 1.81
C SER A 80 21.31 13.61 2.29
N SER A 81 20.63 14.35 1.39
CA SER A 81 19.40 15.08 1.70
C SER A 81 18.15 14.21 1.64
N GLY A 82 18.23 13.03 1.01
CA GLY A 82 17.11 12.13 0.73
C GLY A 82 16.46 12.33 -0.64
N ALA A 83 17.05 13.15 -1.51
CA ALA A 83 16.58 13.28 -2.90
C ALA A 83 16.84 11.98 -3.68
N LEU A 84 15.91 11.55 -4.54
CA LEU A 84 16.13 10.42 -5.45
C LEU A 84 17.33 10.69 -6.37
N GLU A 85 18.28 9.76 -6.43
CA GLU A 85 19.54 9.97 -7.15
C GLU A 85 19.73 9.00 -8.31
N THR A 86 20.08 7.74 -8.05
CA THR A 86 20.43 6.78 -9.10
C THR A 86 19.53 5.56 -9.03
N ASN A 87 19.00 5.11 -10.18
CA ASN A 87 18.40 3.78 -10.26
C ASN A 87 19.52 2.74 -10.18
N VAL A 88 19.67 2.11 -9.01
CA VAL A 88 20.73 1.13 -8.74
C VAL A 88 20.35 -0.27 -9.19
N GLN A 89 19.05 -0.56 -9.35
CA GLN A 89 18.61 -1.88 -9.80
C GLN A 89 17.21 -1.85 -10.43
N ASN A 90 17.10 -2.51 -11.58
CA ASN A 90 15.82 -2.99 -12.12
C ASN A 90 15.74 -4.50 -11.85
N TYR A 91 15.01 -4.91 -10.82
CA TYR A 91 14.91 -6.32 -10.45
C TYR A 91 13.67 -6.95 -11.09
N PRO A 92 13.80 -8.13 -11.75
CA PRO A 92 12.72 -8.72 -12.52
C PRO A 92 11.67 -9.39 -11.63
N TYR A 93 10.43 -9.30 -12.08
CA TYR A 93 9.32 -10.18 -11.69
C TYR A 93 8.92 -11.02 -12.92
N ASP A 94 7.61 -11.26 -13.13
CA ASP A 94 7.07 -11.90 -14.32
C ASP A 94 6.60 -10.86 -15.36
N PRO A 95 6.50 -11.21 -16.65
CA PRO A 95 5.99 -10.30 -17.69
C PRO A 95 4.58 -9.74 -17.43
N ASN A 96 3.75 -10.46 -16.68
CA ASN A 96 2.38 -10.06 -16.33
C ASN A 96 2.28 -9.39 -14.94
N THR A 97 3.40 -9.05 -14.31
CA THR A 97 3.41 -8.44 -12.99
C THR A 97 2.84 -7.03 -12.97
N GLY A 98 2.08 -6.74 -11.93
CA GLY A 98 1.54 -5.44 -11.59
C GLY A 98 1.53 -5.30 -10.08
N ILE A 99 2.65 -4.84 -9.50
CA ILE A 99 2.76 -4.64 -8.06
C ILE A 99 2.02 -3.37 -7.67
N HIS A 100 1.09 -3.47 -6.73
CA HIS A 100 0.30 -2.33 -6.27
C HIS A 100 0.56 -1.95 -4.80
N GLY A 101 1.30 -2.79 -4.07
CA GLY A 101 1.68 -2.53 -2.68
C GLY A 101 2.84 -3.41 -2.25
N MET A 102 3.68 -2.88 -1.37
CA MET A 102 4.79 -3.62 -0.77
C MET A 102 4.96 -3.26 0.70
N VAL A 103 5.57 -4.16 1.46
CA VAL A 103 5.96 -3.95 2.84
C VAL A 103 7.27 -4.68 3.15
N PHE A 104 8.16 -4.03 3.88
CA PHE A 104 9.34 -4.68 4.45
C PHE A 104 8.99 -5.45 5.72
N ASP A 105 9.71 -6.52 6.01
CA ASP A 105 9.74 -7.04 7.37
C ASP A 105 10.36 -6.03 8.36
N PRO A 106 10.14 -6.18 9.69
CA PRO A 106 10.61 -5.20 10.66
C PRO A 106 12.12 -4.95 10.63
N THR A 107 12.92 -5.88 10.11
CA THR A 107 14.38 -5.71 9.95
C THR A 107 14.77 -5.02 8.64
N GLU A 108 13.82 -4.79 7.73
CA GLU A 108 14.03 -4.35 6.34
C GLU A 108 15.03 -5.22 5.60
N THR A 109 14.96 -6.53 5.81
CA THR A 109 15.80 -7.53 5.13
C THR A 109 15.03 -8.21 4.02
N TYR A 110 13.73 -8.43 4.21
CA TYR A 110 12.83 -9.06 3.25
C TYR A 110 11.73 -8.09 2.82
N LEU A 111 11.49 -8.00 1.51
CA LEU A 111 10.44 -7.19 0.90
C LEU A 111 9.34 -8.10 0.36
N TYR A 112 8.11 -7.86 0.80
CA TYR A 112 6.92 -8.56 0.34
C TYR A 112 6.15 -7.67 -0.62
N SER A 113 5.76 -8.21 -1.78
CA SER A 113 5.09 -7.44 -2.83
C SER A 113 3.76 -8.10 -3.22
N ALA A 114 2.68 -7.33 -3.23
CA ALA A 114 1.36 -7.74 -3.71
C ALA A 114 1.26 -7.52 -5.23
N ASP A 115 1.20 -8.62 -5.97
CA ASP A 115 1.03 -8.63 -7.42
C ASP A 115 -0.43 -8.84 -7.81
N LEU A 116 -1.06 -7.75 -8.22
CA LEU A 116 -2.48 -7.70 -8.52
C LEU A 116 -2.79 -8.50 -9.80
N THR A 117 -2.00 -8.29 -10.84
CA THR A 117 -2.28 -8.87 -12.17
C THR A 117 -1.76 -10.29 -12.34
N ALA A 118 -0.68 -10.66 -11.63
CA ALA A 118 -0.20 -12.04 -11.61
C ALA A 118 -0.82 -12.89 -10.48
N ASN A 119 -1.70 -12.30 -9.66
CA ASN A 119 -2.45 -12.95 -8.58
C ASN A 119 -1.57 -13.72 -7.58
N LYS A 120 -0.50 -13.09 -7.09
CA LYS A 120 0.48 -13.72 -6.19
C LYS A 120 1.15 -12.72 -5.26
N LEU A 121 1.81 -13.24 -4.23
CA LEU A 121 2.70 -12.50 -3.35
C LEU A 121 4.15 -12.89 -3.68
N TRP A 122 5.01 -11.89 -3.84
CA TRP A 122 6.45 -12.09 -4.04
C TRP A 122 7.22 -11.82 -2.77
N VAL A 123 8.37 -12.47 -2.64
CA VAL A 123 9.35 -12.21 -1.58
C VAL A 123 10.72 -11.98 -2.21
N HIS A 124 11.30 -10.84 -1.88
CA HIS A 124 12.67 -10.49 -2.19
C HIS A 124 13.48 -10.31 -0.91
N LYS A 125 14.79 -10.42 -1.00
CA LYS A 125 15.72 -10.20 0.11
C LYS A 125 16.78 -9.18 -0.31
N LYS A 126 17.17 -8.27 0.59
CA LYS A 126 18.35 -7.42 0.36
C LYS A 126 19.61 -8.28 0.27
N THR A 127 20.45 -8.01 -0.74
CA THR A 127 21.67 -8.79 -0.99
C THR A 127 22.68 -8.67 0.14
N SER A 128 22.72 -7.53 0.83
CA SER A 128 23.46 -7.35 2.09
C SER A 128 22.85 -6.25 2.95
N PRO A 129 23.21 -6.13 4.24
CA PRO A 129 22.75 -5.05 5.10
C PRO A 129 23.15 -3.64 4.64
N ASP A 130 24.19 -3.53 3.80
CA ASP A 130 24.75 -2.26 3.32
C ASP A 130 24.37 -1.96 1.85
N SER A 131 23.57 -2.82 1.22
CA SER A 131 23.13 -2.69 -0.17
C SER A 131 21.60 -2.66 -0.27
N PRO A 132 21.01 -1.71 -1.00
CA PRO A 132 19.56 -1.66 -1.21
C PRO A 132 19.07 -2.70 -2.25
N GLU A 133 19.97 -3.25 -3.07
CA GLU A 133 19.66 -4.23 -4.11
C GLU A 133 19.01 -5.50 -3.55
N LEU A 134 18.11 -6.06 -4.33
CA LEU A 134 17.27 -7.20 -4.00
C LEU A 134 17.61 -8.43 -4.85
N GLU A 135 17.46 -9.60 -4.23
CA GLU A 135 17.43 -10.91 -4.88
C GLU A 135 16.06 -11.58 -4.64
N LEU A 136 15.59 -12.34 -5.62
CA LEU A 136 14.34 -13.09 -5.51
C LEU A 136 14.50 -14.26 -4.53
N VAL A 137 13.60 -14.36 -3.56
CA VAL A 137 13.47 -15.54 -2.69
C VAL A 137 12.45 -16.52 -3.27
N GLY A 138 11.29 -16.01 -3.69
CA GLY A 138 10.22 -16.83 -4.27
C GLY A 138 8.89 -16.09 -4.33
N SER A 139 7.82 -16.83 -4.60
CA SER A 139 6.46 -16.32 -4.61
C SER A 139 5.45 -17.38 -4.17
N VAL A 140 4.25 -16.92 -3.81
CA VAL A 140 3.12 -17.75 -3.40
C VAL A 140 1.87 -17.22 -4.08
N ASP A 141 1.15 -18.07 -4.80
CA ASP A 141 -0.10 -17.69 -5.46
C ASP A 141 -1.17 -17.30 -4.43
N ALA A 142 -2.06 -16.38 -4.81
CA ALA A 142 -3.19 -16.03 -3.96
C ALA A 142 -4.14 -17.23 -3.78
N PRO A 143 -4.91 -17.31 -2.68
CA PRO A 143 -5.72 -18.48 -2.37
C PRO A 143 -6.83 -18.77 -3.39
N ASP A 144 -7.37 -17.74 -4.03
CA ASP A 144 -8.38 -17.85 -5.08
C ASP A 144 -7.95 -17.11 -6.36
N PRO A 145 -8.25 -17.64 -7.57
CA PRO A 145 -7.99 -16.95 -8.84
C PRO A 145 -8.61 -15.55 -8.96
N GLY A 146 -9.67 -15.25 -8.19
CA GLY A 146 -10.36 -13.97 -8.16
C GLY A 146 -9.89 -13.00 -7.08
N ASP A 147 -8.81 -13.29 -6.34
CA ASP A 147 -8.37 -12.45 -5.22
C ASP A 147 -7.70 -11.14 -5.65
N HIS A 148 -6.64 -11.24 -6.47
CA HIS A 148 -5.79 -10.14 -6.93
C HIS A 148 -5.19 -9.31 -5.78
N PRO A 149 -4.10 -9.77 -5.13
CA PRO A 149 -3.42 -9.03 -4.06
C PRO A 149 -3.04 -7.61 -4.50
N ARG A 150 -3.56 -6.59 -3.81
CA ARG A 150 -3.27 -5.17 -4.10
C ARG A 150 -2.40 -4.53 -3.04
N TRP A 151 -2.58 -4.89 -1.78
CA TRP A 151 -1.87 -4.28 -0.67
C TRP A 151 -1.40 -5.35 0.31
N VAL A 152 -0.29 -5.08 0.99
CA VAL A 152 0.25 -5.93 2.06
C VAL A 152 0.64 -5.07 3.25
N ALA A 153 0.43 -5.62 4.44
CA ALA A 153 0.94 -5.07 5.68
C ALA A 153 1.55 -6.20 6.52
N ILE A 154 2.51 -5.89 7.39
CA ILE A 154 3.16 -6.88 8.24
C ILE A 154 3.09 -6.43 9.70
N HIS A 155 2.88 -7.37 10.60
CA HIS A 155 2.89 -7.10 12.03
C HIS A 155 4.31 -6.75 12.50
N PRO A 156 4.49 -5.90 13.54
CA PRO A 156 5.82 -5.52 14.05
C PRO A 156 6.67 -6.70 14.56
N THR A 157 6.06 -7.85 14.86
CA THR A 157 6.79 -9.09 15.20
C THR A 157 7.42 -9.75 13.98
N GLY A 158 7.00 -9.39 12.76
CA GLY A 158 7.40 -10.03 11.51
C GLY A 158 6.86 -11.45 11.32
N ARG A 159 5.96 -11.91 12.19
CA ARG A 159 5.39 -13.27 12.16
C ARG A 159 4.15 -13.40 11.29
N TYR A 160 3.36 -12.32 11.17
CA TYR A 160 2.12 -12.31 10.42
C TYR A 160 2.15 -11.23 9.35
N LEU A 161 1.66 -11.60 8.17
CA LEU A 161 1.47 -10.74 7.02
C LEU A 161 -0.02 -10.76 6.65
N TYR A 162 -0.56 -9.60 6.32
CA TYR A 162 -1.94 -9.43 5.89
C TYR A 162 -1.93 -8.97 4.45
N ALA A 163 -2.61 -9.72 3.57
CA ALA A 163 -2.75 -9.38 2.17
C ALA A 163 -4.19 -9.00 1.85
N LEU A 164 -4.38 -7.79 1.35
CA LEU A 164 -5.66 -7.29 0.87
C LEU A 164 -5.86 -7.67 -0.60
N MET A 165 -6.98 -8.31 -0.88
CA MET A 165 -7.34 -8.86 -2.18
C MET A 165 -8.33 -7.91 -2.87
N GLU A 166 -7.91 -7.21 -3.94
CA GLU A 166 -8.72 -6.15 -4.58
C GLU A 166 -10.04 -6.70 -5.10
N ALA A 167 -9.97 -7.76 -5.90
CA ALA A 167 -11.14 -8.35 -6.54
C ALA A 167 -11.86 -9.31 -5.59
N GLY A 168 -11.12 -10.02 -4.74
CA GLY A 168 -11.68 -10.92 -3.73
C GLY A 168 -12.44 -10.19 -2.62
N ASN A 169 -12.24 -8.87 -2.48
CA ASN A 169 -12.82 -8.01 -1.46
C ASN A 169 -12.72 -8.58 -0.04
N ARG A 170 -11.53 -9.09 0.28
CA ARG A 170 -11.21 -9.71 1.55
C ARG A 170 -9.78 -9.43 1.97
N LEU A 171 -9.55 -9.52 3.27
CA LEU A 171 -8.22 -9.53 3.87
C LEU A 171 -7.86 -10.98 4.21
N CYS A 172 -6.75 -11.49 3.67
CA CYS A 172 -6.24 -12.82 3.97
C CYS A 172 -5.06 -12.74 4.95
N GLU A 173 -5.05 -13.65 5.93
CA GLU A 173 -4.01 -13.75 6.95
C GLU A 173 -2.97 -14.81 6.58
N TYR A 174 -1.70 -14.44 6.67
CA TYR A 174 -0.55 -15.31 6.42
C TYR A 174 0.36 -15.35 7.63
N VAL A 175 0.91 -16.53 7.92
CA VAL A 175 2.06 -16.68 8.82
C VAL A 175 3.34 -16.67 7.97
N VAL A 176 4.37 -15.95 8.39
CA VAL A 176 5.67 -15.93 7.71
C VAL A 176 6.47 -17.14 8.18
N ASP A 177 6.81 -18.04 7.26
CA ASP A 177 7.67 -19.19 7.55
C ASP A 177 9.06 -18.68 7.98
N PRO A 178 9.56 -19.03 9.17
CA PRO A 178 10.86 -18.53 9.65
C PRO A 178 12.06 -19.06 8.85
N ALA A 179 11.94 -20.21 8.20
CA ALA A 179 13.00 -20.83 7.42
C ALA A 179 13.05 -20.29 5.99
N THR A 180 11.91 -20.22 5.31
CA THR A 180 11.85 -19.78 3.91
C THR A 180 11.57 -18.30 3.74
N ARG A 181 11.00 -17.66 4.79
CA ARG A 181 10.49 -16.27 4.78
C ARG A 181 9.31 -16.04 3.84
N LEU A 182 8.79 -17.10 3.22
CA LEU A 182 7.59 -17.05 2.40
C LEU A 182 6.34 -16.96 3.29
N PRO A 183 5.31 -16.20 2.87
CA PRO A 183 4.04 -16.15 3.58
C PRO A 183 3.22 -17.43 3.30
N VAL A 184 2.75 -18.09 4.35
CA VAL A 184 1.90 -19.28 4.29
C VAL A 184 0.48 -18.91 4.69
N TYR A 185 -0.49 -19.15 3.80
CA TYR A 185 -1.88 -18.81 4.06
C TYR A 185 -2.44 -19.62 5.23
N THR A 186 -3.01 -18.93 6.22
CA THR A 186 -3.56 -19.56 7.43
C THR A 186 -4.95 -20.16 7.21
N HIS A 187 -5.50 -20.06 6.00
CA HIS A 187 -6.90 -20.35 5.67
C HIS A 187 -7.92 -19.43 6.34
N ARG A 188 -7.47 -18.30 6.90
CA ARG A 188 -8.35 -17.28 7.49
C ARG A 188 -8.41 -16.06 6.59
N SER A 189 -9.64 -15.62 6.32
CA SER A 189 -9.90 -14.38 5.60
C SER A 189 -11.12 -13.67 6.15
N PHE A 190 -11.19 -12.36 5.96
CA PHE A 190 -12.24 -11.51 6.48
C PHE A 190 -12.81 -10.60 5.39
N PRO A 191 -14.14 -10.42 5.32
CA PRO A 191 -14.76 -9.62 4.27
C PRO A 191 -14.45 -8.12 4.44
N LEU A 192 -14.19 -7.43 3.33
CA LEU A 192 -14.02 -5.97 3.27
C LEU A 192 -15.24 -5.26 2.65
N ILE A 193 -16.27 -6.02 2.29
CA ILE A 193 -17.60 -5.54 1.91
C ILE A 193 -18.66 -6.43 2.57
N PRO A 194 -19.90 -5.95 2.82
CA PRO A 194 -20.92 -6.74 3.49
C PRO A 194 -21.19 -8.09 2.80
N PRO A 195 -21.15 -9.21 3.53
CA PRO A 195 -21.43 -10.52 2.96
C PRO A 195 -22.81 -10.57 2.28
N GLY A 196 -22.87 -11.13 1.07
CA GLY A 196 -24.11 -11.25 0.31
C GLY A 196 -24.59 -9.95 -0.36
N ILE A 197 -23.79 -8.87 -0.34
CA ILE A 197 -24.13 -7.68 -1.11
C ILE A 197 -24.25 -8.04 -2.60
N PRO A 198 -25.36 -7.67 -3.29
CA PRO A 198 -25.53 -7.97 -4.70
C PRO A 198 -24.36 -7.41 -5.50
N GLY A 199 -23.68 -8.27 -6.27
CA GLY A 199 -22.49 -7.86 -7.00
C GLY A 199 -21.16 -7.95 -6.24
N ALA A 200 -21.10 -8.62 -5.08
CA ALA A 200 -19.83 -8.93 -4.41
C ALA A 200 -18.83 -9.71 -5.31
N THR A 201 -19.33 -10.44 -6.30
CA THR A 201 -18.54 -11.10 -7.36
C THR A 201 -18.50 -10.30 -8.67
N THR A 202 -19.23 -9.19 -8.77
CA THR A 202 -19.17 -8.29 -9.92
C THR A 202 -18.10 -7.23 -9.66
N LYS A 203 -17.60 -6.63 -10.74
CA LYS A 203 -16.60 -5.54 -10.70
C LYS A 203 -17.12 -4.26 -10.02
N MET A 204 -18.11 -4.33 -9.13
CA MET A 204 -18.66 -3.17 -8.42
C MET A 204 -17.71 -2.70 -7.32
N TYR A 205 -17.10 -3.60 -6.56
CA TYR A 205 -16.21 -3.25 -5.45
C TYR A 205 -14.76 -3.63 -5.72
N ARG A 206 -13.85 -2.82 -5.19
CA ARG A 206 -12.41 -3.05 -5.22
C ARG A 206 -11.82 -2.69 -3.86
N SER A 207 -11.22 -3.66 -3.18
CA SER A 207 -10.51 -3.37 -1.93
C SER A 207 -9.28 -2.50 -2.22
N ASP A 208 -8.95 -1.57 -1.33
CA ASP A 208 -7.99 -0.50 -1.59
C ASP A 208 -6.68 -0.63 -0.78
N VAL A 209 -6.69 -0.26 0.50
CA VAL A 209 -5.50 -0.23 1.38
C VAL A 209 -5.77 -0.99 2.68
N CYS A 210 -4.74 -1.64 3.23
CA CYS A 210 -4.73 -2.11 4.61
C CYS A 210 -3.45 -1.63 5.34
N THR A 211 -3.58 -1.23 6.60
CA THR A 211 -2.48 -0.63 7.36
C THR A 211 -2.73 -0.73 8.87
N LEU A 212 -1.65 -0.93 9.63
CA LEU A 212 -1.72 -1.11 11.08
C LEU A 212 -1.83 0.24 11.79
N SER A 213 -2.44 0.24 12.98
CA SER A 213 -2.32 1.36 13.91
C SER A 213 -0.91 1.44 14.48
N HIS A 214 -0.55 2.59 15.06
CA HIS A 214 0.77 2.82 15.65
C HIS A 214 1.21 1.73 16.63
N SER A 215 0.31 1.26 17.49
CA SER A 215 0.62 0.22 18.48
C SER A 215 0.75 -1.18 17.90
N GLY A 216 0.33 -1.40 16.66
CA GLY A 216 0.21 -2.73 16.05
C GLY A 216 -0.96 -3.57 16.57
N LYS A 217 -1.79 -3.05 17.49
CA LYS A 217 -2.95 -3.79 18.05
C LYS A 217 -4.18 -3.77 17.15
N TYR A 218 -4.21 -2.87 16.17
CA TYR A 218 -5.31 -2.75 15.23
C TYR A 218 -4.79 -2.72 13.79
N LEU A 219 -5.62 -3.20 12.88
CA LEU A 219 -5.43 -3.08 11.44
C LEU A 219 -6.69 -2.48 10.85
N PHE A 220 -6.54 -1.49 9.99
CA PHE A 220 -7.63 -0.88 9.23
C PHE A 220 -7.51 -1.26 7.77
N ALA A 221 -8.64 -1.52 7.12
CA ALA A 221 -8.66 -1.82 5.69
C ALA A 221 -9.90 -1.22 5.04
N THR A 222 -9.81 -0.87 3.77
CA THR A 222 -10.89 -0.23 3.03
C THR A 222 -11.20 -0.91 1.71
N ALA A 223 -12.42 -0.70 1.23
CA ALA A 223 -12.84 -1.02 -0.12
C ALA A 223 -13.60 0.14 -0.73
N ARG A 224 -13.42 0.34 -2.03
CA ARG A 224 -14.10 1.37 -2.82
C ARG A 224 -15.11 0.75 -3.77
N SER A 225 -16.06 1.56 -4.19
CA SER A 225 -17.02 1.21 -5.23
C SER A 225 -16.62 1.85 -6.56
N ASN A 226 -16.90 1.13 -7.65
CA ASN A 226 -16.75 1.61 -9.04
C ASN A 226 -17.97 2.40 -9.53
N SER A 227 -19.00 2.57 -8.70
CA SER A 227 -20.13 3.48 -8.93
C SER A 227 -20.22 4.53 -7.83
N PHE A 228 -20.43 5.78 -8.22
CA PHE A 228 -20.63 6.90 -7.29
C PHE A 228 -22.00 6.87 -6.59
N ASP A 229 -22.92 6.00 -7.06
CA ASP A 229 -24.25 5.82 -6.47
C ASP A 229 -24.25 4.92 -5.22
N VAL A 230 -23.14 4.22 -4.95
CA VAL A 230 -23.02 3.34 -3.79
C VAL A 230 -21.72 3.61 -3.04
N THR A 231 -21.79 3.46 -1.72
CA THR A 231 -20.68 3.72 -0.81
C THR A 231 -19.57 2.67 -0.89
N GLY A 232 -18.34 3.04 -0.49
CA GLY A 232 -17.29 2.12 -0.10
C GLY A 232 -17.45 1.66 1.36
N TYR A 233 -16.42 0.99 1.88
CA TYR A 233 -16.42 0.44 3.24
C TYR A 233 -15.06 0.60 3.91
N ILE A 234 -15.10 0.73 5.23
CA ILE A 234 -13.94 0.65 6.12
C ILE A 234 -14.16 -0.47 7.15
N ALA A 235 -13.15 -1.30 7.34
CA ALA A 235 -13.08 -2.35 8.34
C ALA A 235 -11.96 -2.06 9.33
N ALA A 236 -12.17 -2.49 10.57
CA ALA A 236 -11.15 -2.50 11.62
C ALA A 236 -11.02 -3.92 12.19
N PHE A 237 -9.80 -4.33 12.50
CA PHE A 237 -9.48 -5.65 13.02
C PHE A 237 -8.69 -5.53 14.31
N LYS A 238 -8.94 -6.44 15.25
CA LYS A 238 -8.15 -6.60 16.47
C LYS A 238 -7.03 -7.60 16.21
N LEU A 239 -5.81 -7.23 16.56
CA LEU A 239 -4.64 -8.10 16.50
C LEU A 239 -4.21 -8.48 17.92
N ASP A 240 -3.81 -9.73 18.11
CA ASP A 240 -3.12 -10.16 19.32
C ASP A 240 -1.63 -9.79 19.29
N ASP A 241 -0.93 -9.98 20.40
CA ASP A 241 0.50 -9.64 20.52
C ASP A 241 1.40 -10.43 19.55
N SER A 242 0.90 -11.53 18.97
CA SER A 242 1.64 -12.29 17.95
C SER A 242 1.52 -11.70 16.56
N GLY A 243 0.42 -11.00 16.29
CA GLY A 243 -0.02 -10.51 15.00
C GLY A 243 -1.17 -11.31 14.40
N HIS A 244 -1.73 -12.28 15.11
CA HIS A 244 -2.91 -12.98 14.61
C HIS A 244 -4.16 -12.09 14.77
N ILE A 245 -5.04 -12.10 13.76
CA ILE A 245 -6.31 -11.38 13.77
C ILE A 245 -7.26 -12.12 14.72
N GLU A 246 -7.53 -11.54 15.88
CA GLU A 246 -8.49 -12.08 16.84
C GLU A 246 -9.92 -12.01 16.28
N ARG A 247 -10.31 -10.86 15.72
CA ARG A 247 -11.64 -10.60 15.14
C ARG A 247 -11.67 -9.38 14.24
N GLN A 248 -12.69 -9.33 13.39
CA GLN A 248 -13.14 -8.10 12.74
C GLN A 248 -14.03 -7.32 13.72
N ILE A 249 -13.63 -6.09 14.02
CA ILE A 249 -14.30 -5.20 14.97
C ILE A 249 -15.53 -4.57 14.32
N CYS A 250 -15.34 -3.98 13.14
CA CYS A 250 -16.40 -3.32 12.39
C CYS A 250 -16.22 -3.48 10.88
N LEU A 251 -17.30 -3.22 10.15
CA LEU A 251 -17.35 -3.07 8.70
C LEU A 251 -18.44 -2.03 8.40
N ASN A 252 -18.01 -0.78 8.27
CA ASN A 252 -18.91 0.36 8.17
C ASN A 252 -18.86 0.98 6.76
N PRO A 253 -19.98 1.51 6.24
CA PRO A 253 -19.96 2.26 5.00
C PRO A 253 -19.15 3.56 5.14
N THR A 254 -18.47 3.97 4.09
CA THR A 254 -17.83 5.29 4.01
C THR A 254 -18.82 6.36 3.52
N PRO A 255 -18.51 7.67 3.57
CA PRO A 255 -19.46 8.68 3.10
C PRO A 255 -19.68 8.68 1.58
N THR A 256 -18.68 8.27 0.80
CA THR A 256 -18.73 8.20 -0.67
C THR A 256 -18.32 6.80 -1.14
N SER A 257 -18.29 6.58 -2.46
CA SER A 257 -17.73 5.35 -3.07
C SER A 257 -16.24 5.18 -2.77
N GLY A 258 -15.54 6.26 -2.42
CA GLY A 258 -14.07 6.32 -2.37
C GLY A 258 -13.40 6.64 -3.72
N GLY A 259 -14.12 6.53 -4.83
CA GLY A 259 -13.60 6.76 -6.18
C GLY A 259 -12.41 5.85 -6.52
N HIS A 260 -11.26 6.44 -6.85
CA HIS A 260 -9.98 5.77 -7.05
C HIS A 260 -9.18 5.54 -5.75
N SER A 261 -9.63 6.10 -4.63
CA SER A 261 -9.00 6.01 -3.31
C SER A 261 -9.90 5.24 -2.33
N ASN A 262 -10.41 5.90 -1.28
CA ASN A 262 -10.77 5.32 0.01
C ASN A 262 -9.57 4.88 0.85
N ALA A 263 -8.38 5.44 0.57
CA ALA A 263 -7.15 5.06 1.26
C ALA A 263 -7.20 5.48 2.73
N VAL A 264 -7.10 4.51 3.63
CA VAL A 264 -7.02 4.74 5.07
C VAL A 264 -5.56 4.93 5.51
N SER A 265 -5.33 5.90 6.40
CA SER A 265 -4.02 6.29 6.91
C SER A 265 -4.08 6.54 8.41
N PRO A 266 -3.85 5.53 9.26
CA PRO A 266 -3.68 5.68 10.70
C PRO A 266 -2.51 6.61 11.02
N CYS A 267 -2.61 7.30 12.14
CA CYS A 267 -1.58 8.23 12.60
C CYS A 267 -0.30 7.48 12.99
N ASP A 268 0.85 7.97 12.53
CA ASP A 268 2.13 7.24 12.67
C ASP A 268 2.65 7.10 14.11
N TRP A 269 2.01 7.79 15.06
CA TRP A 269 2.46 8.00 16.44
C TRP A 269 1.33 7.93 17.47
N SER A 270 0.11 7.58 17.04
CA SER A 270 -1.02 7.38 17.94
C SER A 270 -2.04 6.45 17.31
N ASP A 271 -2.68 5.59 18.10
CA ASP A 271 -3.83 4.80 17.64
C ASP A 271 -5.10 5.66 17.50
N GLU A 272 -5.11 6.87 18.05
CA GLU A 272 -6.32 7.68 18.20
C GLU A 272 -6.82 8.27 16.88
N TRP A 273 -5.94 8.58 15.93
CA TRP A 273 -6.31 9.33 14.74
C TRP A 273 -6.15 8.52 13.47
N ILE A 274 -7.11 8.64 12.56
CA ILE A 274 -7.12 7.96 11.28
C ILE A 274 -7.61 8.94 10.23
N ALA A 275 -6.87 9.08 9.13
CA ALA A 275 -7.29 9.84 7.97
C ALA A 275 -7.87 8.89 6.91
N ILE A 276 -8.83 9.36 6.14
CA ILE A 276 -9.30 8.72 4.92
C ILE A 276 -9.52 9.76 3.83
N THR A 277 -9.18 9.40 2.60
CA THR A 277 -9.31 10.30 1.44
C THR A 277 -10.23 9.70 0.38
N ASP A 278 -10.92 10.56 -0.35
CA ASP A 278 -11.66 10.17 -1.55
C ASP A 278 -11.50 11.19 -2.68
N ASP A 279 -11.53 10.73 -3.92
CA ASP A 279 -11.51 11.59 -5.11
C ASP A 279 -12.86 11.61 -5.86
N GLN A 280 -13.91 10.99 -5.30
CA GLN A 280 -15.28 11.18 -5.80
C GLN A 280 -15.72 12.63 -5.53
N GLU A 281 -15.58 13.08 -4.28
CA GLU A 281 -15.93 14.44 -3.87
C GLU A 281 -14.72 15.29 -3.45
N GLY A 282 -13.57 14.68 -3.19
CA GLY A 282 -12.34 15.37 -2.83
C GLY A 282 -12.24 15.68 -1.33
N TRP A 283 -12.64 14.76 -0.45
CA TRP A 283 -12.50 14.93 1.00
C TRP A 283 -11.19 14.36 1.51
N ILE A 284 -10.65 15.04 2.53
CA ILE A 284 -9.85 14.43 3.58
C ILE A 284 -10.67 14.47 4.87
N GLU A 285 -10.89 13.30 5.45
CA GLU A 285 -11.64 13.16 6.69
C GLU A 285 -10.76 12.58 7.80
N ILE A 286 -10.94 13.07 9.03
CA ILE A 286 -10.25 12.59 10.22
C ILE A 286 -11.26 11.92 11.15
N TYR A 287 -10.94 10.70 11.54
CA TYR A 287 -11.68 9.87 12.48
C TYR A 287 -10.88 9.73 13.77
N ARG A 288 -11.60 9.74 14.89
CA ARG A 288 -11.10 9.29 16.18
C ARG A 288 -11.41 7.82 16.35
N TRP A 289 -10.41 7.03 16.72
CA TRP A 289 -10.54 5.66 17.18
C TRP A 289 -10.52 5.63 18.70
N GLN A 290 -11.65 5.29 19.30
CA GLN A 290 -11.81 5.28 20.75
C GLN A 290 -12.74 4.15 21.16
N ASP A 291 -12.33 3.37 22.17
CA ASP A 291 -13.10 2.23 22.70
C ASP A 291 -13.56 1.25 21.62
N GLU A 292 -12.73 1.08 20.58
CA GLU A 292 -12.99 0.28 19.38
C GLU A 292 -14.16 0.77 18.49
N PHE A 293 -14.46 2.06 18.54
CA PHE A 293 -15.38 2.75 17.64
C PHE A 293 -14.67 3.82 16.81
N LEU A 294 -15.10 3.95 15.54
CA LEU A 294 -14.71 5.03 14.65
C LEU A 294 -15.74 6.16 14.72
N GLY A 295 -15.30 7.35 15.13
CA GLY A 295 -16.10 8.58 15.09
C GLY A 295 -15.44 9.64 14.22
N ARG A 296 -16.10 10.11 13.16
CA ARG A 296 -15.59 11.23 12.36
C ARG A 296 -15.58 12.51 13.18
N VAL A 297 -14.44 13.18 13.29
CA VAL A 297 -14.25 14.40 14.10
C VAL A 297 -13.96 15.65 13.28
N ALA A 298 -13.40 15.50 12.08
CA ALA A 298 -13.12 16.61 11.19
C ALA A 298 -13.17 16.15 9.73
N ARG A 299 -13.39 17.11 8.82
CA ARG A 299 -13.22 16.91 7.37
C ARG A 299 -13.00 18.22 6.65
N LEU A 300 -12.27 18.17 5.54
CA LEU A 300 -12.06 19.28 4.63
C LEU A 300 -12.25 18.78 3.20
N ARG A 301 -13.02 19.55 2.40
CA ARG A 301 -13.16 19.29 0.96
C ARG A 301 -12.20 20.19 0.20
N ILE A 302 -11.47 19.62 -0.75
CA ILE A 302 -10.59 20.34 -1.66
C ILE A 302 -11.12 20.16 -3.09
N PRO A 303 -11.69 21.22 -3.71
CA PRO A 303 -12.38 21.12 -4.99
C PRO A 303 -11.42 21.15 -6.19
N GLU A 304 -10.33 20.38 -6.10
CA GLU A 304 -9.33 20.28 -7.16
C GLU A 304 -9.50 18.97 -7.95
N PRO A 305 -9.32 18.97 -9.28
CA PRO A 305 -9.46 17.76 -10.09
C PRO A 305 -8.52 16.64 -9.63
N GLY A 306 -9.09 15.49 -9.25
CA GLY A 306 -8.32 14.31 -8.84
C GLY A 306 -7.66 14.42 -7.45
N PHE A 307 -8.04 15.42 -6.65
CA PHE A 307 -7.63 15.47 -5.24
C PHE A 307 -8.20 14.27 -4.45
N GLY A 308 -7.45 13.77 -3.47
CA GLY A 308 -7.94 12.76 -2.52
C GLY A 308 -7.44 11.34 -2.76
N MET A 309 -6.20 11.17 -3.26
CA MET A 309 -5.63 9.85 -3.54
C MET A 309 -5.14 9.09 -2.30
N ASN A 310 -4.39 9.74 -1.42
CA ASN A 310 -3.97 9.21 -0.12
C ASN A 310 -3.52 10.36 0.79
N ALA A 311 -3.44 10.10 2.09
CA ALA A 311 -2.90 11.04 3.09
C ALA A 311 -1.70 10.44 3.82
N ILE A 312 -0.76 11.30 4.20
CA ILE A 312 0.39 10.97 5.04
C ILE A 312 0.44 11.98 6.18
N TRP A 313 0.87 11.53 7.35
CA TRP A 313 0.97 12.37 8.54
C TRP A 313 2.32 13.07 8.55
N TYR A 314 2.36 14.32 8.99
CA TYR A 314 3.59 15.07 9.25
C TYR A 314 3.36 15.94 10.47
N ASP A 315 4.31 15.92 11.40
CA ASP A 315 4.44 16.84 12.52
C ASP A 315 5.92 16.89 12.94
#